data_AF-A0A0J6UY55-F1
#
_entry.id   AF-A0A0J6UY55-F1
#
_cell.length_a   1.000
_cell.length_b   1.000
_cell.length_c   1.000
_cell.angle_alpha   90.00
_cell.angle_beta   90.00
_cell.angle_gamma   90.00
#
_symmetry.space_group_name_H-M   'P 1'
#
loop_
_entity.id
_entity.type
_entity.pdbx_description
1 polymer ?
#
loop_
_entity_poly.entity_id
_entity_poly.type
_entity_poly.pdbx_seq_one_letter_code
_entity_poly.pdbx_strand_id
1 'polypeptide(L)'
;MSAPTSKADPFQDLAHGSLEMMRACIGETVAGASIHADLAATYAGIQDDVGLDYALRCLVADVRAAISLLAHLKEQKATERARAAAEELR
;
A
#
# COMPACT_ATOMS: atom_id res chain seq x y z
N MET A 1 35.02 -14.96 -3.91
CA MET A 1 33.93 -14.67 -2.97
C MET A 1 32.99 -13.70 -3.67
N SER A 2 31.89 -14.19 -4.26
CA SER A 2 30.92 -13.32 -4.92
C SER A 2 30.04 -12.65 -3.86
N ALA A 3 29.94 -11.33 -3.94
CA ALA A 3 29.01 -10.54 -3.13
C ALA A 3 27.57 -11.03 -3.38
N PRO A 4 26.69 -11.04 -2.36
CA PRO A 4 25.29 -11.29 -2.59
C PRO A 4 24.75 -10.14 -3.46
N THR A 5 24.23 -10.49 -4.63
CA THR A 5 23.41 -9.58 -5.43
C THR A 5 22.24 -9.14 -4.55
N SER A 6 22.34 -7.92 -4.02
CA SER A 6 21.20 -7.21 -3.42
C SER A 6 20.03 -7.38 -4.37
N LYS A 7 18.91 -7.95 -3.89
CA LYS A 7 17.65 -7.92 -4.63
C LYS A 7 17.45 -6.46 -5.05
N ALA A 8 17.38 -6.22 -6.36
CA ALA A 8 17.01 -4.90 -6.86
C ALA A 8 15.70 -4.52 -6.17
N ASP A 9 15.67 -3.34 -5.56
CA ASP A 9 14.44 -2.84 -4.96
C ASP A 9 13.44 -2.66 -6.11
N PRO A 10 12.29 -3.35 -6.12
CA PRO A 10 11.35 -3.29 -7.24
C PRO A 10 10.76 -1.88 -7.45
N PHE A 11 11.04 -0.94 -6.54
CA PHE A 11 10.61 0.45 -6.60
C PHE A 11 11.75 1.42 -6.94
N GLN A 12 13.00 0.93 -7.10
CA GLN A 12 14.18 1.78 -7.35
C GLN A 12 14.11 2.57 -8.66
N ASP A 13 13.41 2.02 -9.66
CA ASP A 13 13.24 2.62 -10.99
C ASP A 13 11.90 3.35 -11.16
N LEU A 14 11.02 3.34 -10.14
CA LEU A 14 9.75 4.03 -10.22
C LEU A 14 9.93 5.51 -9.92
N ALA A 15 9.49 6.37 -10.85
CA ALA A 15 9.47 7.80 -10.62
C ALA A 15 8.62 8.11 -9.36
N HIS A 16 9.20 8.87 -8.43
CA HIS A 16 8.49 9.30 -7.23
C HIS A 16 7.19 10.03 -7.59
N GLY A 17 6.12 9.67 -6.91
CA GLY A 17 4.79 10.22 -7.18
C GLY A 17 4.15 9.72 -8.47
N SER A 18 4.73 8.75 -9.19
CA SER A 18 4.06 8.12 -10.34
C SER A 18 2.83 7.31 -9.91
N LEU A 19 1.89 7.14 -10.84
CA LEU A 19 0.73 6.27 -10.64
C LEU A 19 1.12 4.82 -10.33
N GLU A 20 2.26 4.35 -10.86
CA GLU A 20 2.77 3.02 -10.60
C GLU A 20 3.32 2.89 -9.19
N MET A 21 4.11 3.87 -8.73
CA MET A 21 4.60 3.91 -7.35
C MET A 21 3.43 3.93 -6.35
N MET A 22 2.38 4.70 -6.60
CA MET A 22 1.20 4.69 -5.71
C MET A 22 0.49 3.34 -5.67
N ARG A 23 0.38 2.62 -6.80
CA ARG A 23 -0.20 1.26 -6.81
C ARG A 23 0.68 0.29 -6.03
N ALA A 24 1.99 0.42 -6.16
CA ALA A 24 2.95 -0.34 -5.37
C ALA A 24 2.77 -0.10 -3.87
N CYS A 25 2.74 1.16 -3.41
CA CYS A 25 2.52 1.49 -2.00
C CYS A 25 1.17 0.97 -1.48
N ILE A 26 0.10 1.02 -2.29
CA ILE A 26 -1.18 0.40 -1.94
C ILE A 26 -1.00 -1.11 -1.73
N GLY A 27 -0.27 -1.79 -2.63
CA GLY A 27 0.01 -3.22 -2.53
C GLY A 27 0.76 -3.58 -1.25
N GLU A 28 1.81 -2.83 -0.90
CA GLU A 28 2.56 -3.01 0.34
C GLU A 28 1.68 -2.79 1.59
N THR A 29 0.85 -1.75 1.57
CA THR A 29 -0.06 -1.44 2.69
C THR A 29 -1.08 -2.56 2.88
N VAL A 30 -1.62 -3.11 1.78
CA VAL A 30 -2.55 -4.25 1.83
C VAL A 30 -1.84 -5.54 2.29
N ALA A 31 -0.55 -5.73 1.96
CA ALA A 31 0.22 -6.84 2.50
C ALA A 31 0.37 -6.74 4.03
N GLY A 32 0.58 -5.54 4.57
CA GLY A 32 0.53 -5.27 6.02
C GLY A 32 -0.82 -5.66 6.63
N ALA A 33 -1.92 -5.25 6.00
CA ALA A 33 -3.27 -5.64 6.44
C ALA A 33 -3.44 -7.16 6.47
N SER A 34 -2.95 -7.88 5.45
CA SER A 34 -3.01 -9.35 5.42
C SER A 34 -2.28 -9.98 6.60
N ILE A 35 -1.08 -9.49 6.92
CA ILE A 35 -0.28 -9.98 8.06
C ILE A 35 -1.05 -9.76 9.37
N HIS A 36 -1.64 -8.58 9.58
CA HIS A 36 -2.41 -8.30 10.78
C HIS A 36 -3.71 -9.12 10.87
N ALA A 37 -4.33 -9.45 9.74
CA ALA A 37 -5.48 -10.36 9.71
C ALA A 37 -5.10 -11.78 10.14
N ASP A 38 -3.97 -12.31 9.65
CA ASP A 38 -3.47 -13.63 10.03
C ASP A 38 -3.09 -13.69 11.52
N LEU A 39 -2.49 -12.62 12.05
CA LEU A 39 -2.21 -12.49 13.47
C LEU A 39 -3.50 -12.46 14.31
N ALA A 40 -4.51 -11.70 13.89
CA ALA A 40 -5.79 -11.65 14.60
C ALA A 40 -6.45 -13.05 14.65
N ALA A 41 -6.44 -13.79 13.55
CA ALA A 41 -6.95 -15.17 13.53
C ALA A 41 -6.16 -16.09 14.48
N THR A 42 -4.84 -15.93 14.52
CA THR A 42 -3.96 -16.69 15.43
C THR A 42 -4.28 -16.38 16.89
N TYR A 43 -4.36 -15.10 17.26
CA TYR A 43 -4.63 -14.67 18.64
C TYR A 43 -6.02 -15.10 19.11
N ALA A 44 -7.02 -15.03 18.24
CA ALA A 44 -8.35 -15.57 18.53
C ALA A 44 -8.31 -17.09 18.79
N GLY A 45 -7.53 -17.84 18.01
CA GLY A 45 -7.37 -19.28 18.16
C GLY A 45 -6.70 -19.70 19.48
N ILE A 46 -5.79 -18.89 20.01
CA ILE A 46 -5.10 -19.14 21.29
C ILE A 46 -5.75 -18.41 22.48
N GLN A 47 -6.88 -17.73 22.27
CA GLN A 47 -7.61 -16.95 23.28
C GLN A 47 -6.76 -15.83 23.93
N ASP A 48 -5.86 -15.22 23.15
CA ASP A 48 -5.11 -14.03 23.55
C ASP A 48 -5.87 -12.76 23.13
N ASP A 49 -6.73 -12.27 24.02
CA ASP A 49 -7.57 -11.10 23.75
C ASP A 49 -6.77 -9.79 23.62
N VAL A 50 -5.59 -9.70 24.25
CA VAL A 50 -4.74 -8.50 24.18
C VAL A 50 -4.03 -8.44 22.83
N GLY A 51 -3.47 -9.57 22.39
CA GLY A 51 -2.91 -9.70 21.04
C GLY A 51 -3.97 -9.47 19.96
N LEU A 52 -5.18 -9.99 20.18
CA LEU A 52 -6.31 -9.82 19.27
C LEU A 52 -6.72 -8.35 19.11
N ASP A 53 -6.89 -7.59 20.20
CA ASP A 53 -7.22 -6.16 20.13
C ASP A 53 -6.16 -5.40 19.33
N TYR A 54 -4.88 -5.65 19.64
CA TYR A 54 -3.78 -5.00 18.96
C TYR A 54 -3.78 -5.30 17.44
N ALA A 55 -3.85 -6.59 17.07
CA ALA A 55 -3.82 -7.00 15.67
C ALA A 55 -4.99 -6.41 14.88
N LEU A 56 -6.20 -6.38 15.46
CA LEU A 56 -7.37 -5.77 14.84
C LEU A 56 -7.21 -4.26 14.63
N ARG A 57 -6.61 -3.54 15.59
CA ARG A 57 -6.37 -2.09 15.46
C ARG A 57 -5.36 -1.78 14.36
N CYS A 58 -4.30 -2.57 14.26
CA CYS A 58 -3.32 -2.47 13.19
C CYS A 58 -3.93 -2.79 11.81
N LEU A 59 -4.71 -3.87 11.71
CA LEU A 59 -5.46 -4.21 10.50
C LEU A 59 -6.34 -3.04 10.02
N VAL A 60 -7.10 -2.44 10.93
CA VAL A 60 -7.96 -1.29 10.61
C VAL A 60 -7.14 -0.09 10.15
N ALA A 61 -5.98 0.17 10.76
CA ALA A 61 -5.10 1.24 10.36
C ALA A 61 -4.58 1.05 8.92
N ASP A 62 -4.10 -0.15 8.59
CA ASP A 62 -3.60 -0.46 7.24
C ASP A 62 -4.69 -0.36 6.19
N VAL A 63 -5.89 -0.90 6.46
CA VAL A 63 -7.02 -0.81 5.53
C VAL A 63 -7.41 0.65 5.29
N ARG A 64 -7.43 1.48 6.35
CA ARG A 64 -7.70 2.92 6.20
C ARG A 64 -6.62 3.61 5.38
N ALA A 65 -5.34 3.30 5.63
CA ALA A 65 -4.23 3.85 4.86
C ALA A 65 -4.34 3.46 3.37
N ALA A 66 -4.63 2.20 3.06
CA ALA A 66 -4.81 1.73 1.69
C ALA A 66 -5.97 2.43 0.96
N ILE A 67 -7.09 2.67 1.66
CA ILE A 67 -8.23 3.43 1.10
C ILE A 67 -7.84 4.88 0.83
N SER A 68 -7.12 5.54 1.73
CA SER A 68 -6.63 6.90 1.54
C SER A 68 -5.67 7.01 0.36
N LEU A 69 -4.73 6.07 0.22
CA LEU A 69 -3.81 6.00 -0.92
C LEU A 69 -4.57 5.77 -2.24
N LEU A 70 -5.62 4.94 -2.23
CA LEU A 70 -6.47 4.74 -3.39
C LEU A 70 -7.23 6.01 -3.79
N ALA A 71 -7.65 6.83 -2.81
CA ALA A 71 -8.28 8.12 -3.08
C ALA A 71 -7.29 9.07 -3.78
N HIS A 72 -6.07 9.20 -3.26
CA HIS A 72 -5.02 10.00 -3.89
C HIS A 72 -4.66 9.52 -5.30
N LEU A 73 -4.60 8.20 -5.54
CA LEU A 73 -4.39 7.65 -6.87
C LEU A 73 -5.48 8.08 -7.86
N LYS A 74 -6.74 8.15 -7.41
CA LYS A 74 -7.86 8.61 -8.26
C LYS A 74 -7.77 10.11 -8.54
N GLU A 75 -7.43 10.91 -7.54
CA GLU A 75 -7.23 12.35 -7.69
C GLU A 75 -6.13 12.66 -8.70
N GLN A 76 -4.97 12.02 -8.57
CA GLN A 76 -3.85 12.25 -9.48
C GLN A 76 -4.19 11.83 -10.92
N LYS A 77 -4.88 10.70 -11.11
CA LYS A 77 -5.38 10.31 -12.44
C LYS A 77 -6.32 11.35 -13.04
N ALA A 78 -7.19 11.94 -12.22
CA ALA A 78 -8.08 12.99 -12.69
C ALA A 78 -7.30 14.24 -13.11
N THR A 79 -6.28 14.63 -12.34
CA THR A 79 -5.39 15.75 -12.68
C THR A 79 -4.62 15.50 -13.99
N GLU A 80 -4.05 14.31 -14.19
CA GLU A 80 -3.34 13.96 -15.42
C GLU A 80 -4.26 13.99 -16.65
N ARG A 81 -5.49 13.48 -16.52
CA ARG A 81 -6.49 13.55 -17.60
C ARG A 81 -6.88 14.98 -17.93
N ALA A 82 -7.07 15.83 -16.92
CA ALA A 82 -7.41 17.24 -17.13
C ALA A 82 -6.27 18.00 -17.83
N ARG A 83 -5.01 17.69 -17.51
CA ARG A 83 -3.84 18.26 -18.20
C ARG A 83 -3.78 17.83 -19.66
N ALA A 84 -3.93 16.54 -19.94
CA ALA A 84 -3.94 16.02 -21.31
C ALA A 84 -5.04 16.69 -22.16
N ALA A 85 -6.26 16.80 -21.64
CA ALA A 85 -7.36 17.46 -22.34
C ALA A 85 -7.12 18.96 -22.60
N ALA A 86 -6.42 19.65 -21.70
CA ALA A 86 -6.05 21.06 -21.88
C ALA A 86 -4.92 21.26 -22.91
N GLU A 87 -4.04 20.28 -23.06
CA GLU A 87 -3.00 20.28 -24.10
C GLU A 87 -3.57 20.00 -25.48
N GLU A 88 -4.56 19.10 -25.59
CA GLU A 88 -5.25 18.82 -26.86
C GLU A 88 -6.09 19.99 -27.39
N LEU A 89 -6.46 20.94 -26.53
CA LEU A 89 -7.24 22.12 -26.91
C LEU A 89 -6.39 23.33 -27.34
N ARG A 90 -5.05 23.22 -27.25
CA ARG A 90 -4.08 24.26 -27.63
C ARG A 90 -3.53 24.04 -29.04
#